data_AF-A0A2M6ZPN0-F1
#
_entry.id   AF-A0A2M6ZPN0-F1
#
_cell.length_a   1.000
_cell.length_b   1.000
_cell.length_c   1.000
_cell.angle_alpha   90.00
_cell.angle_beta   90.00
_cell.angle_gamma   90.00
#
_symmetry.space_group_name_H-M   'P 1'
#
loop_
_entity.id
_entity.type
_entity.pdbx_description
1 polymer ?
#
loop_
_entity_poly.entity_id
_entity_poly.type
_entity_poly.pdbx_seq_one_letter_code
_entity_poly.pdbx_strand_id
1 'polypeptide(L)'
;MHKKDTKTSQALRGLALGVALLGLAGCYPPSALEMDYGNAVRNNVAQQVVNPRAGFNPKPAVGLPPQAAEGEMDKYNKTFKEEPKPMGKQLETQMKSQ
;
A
#
# COMPACT_ATOMS: atom_id res chain seq x y z
N MET A 1 30.20 43.28 -42.26
CA MET A 1 28.92 43.05 -41.55
C MET A 1 28.73 41.54 -41.35
N HIS A 2 29.41 40.91 -40.37
CA HIS A 2 29.28 39.46 -40.06
C HIS A 2 29.74 39.16 -38.62
N LYS A 3 28.90 39.45 -37.62
CA LYS A 3 29.13 39.02 -36.21
C LYS A 3 27.91 38.31 -35.60
N LYS A 4 26.81 38.17 -36.34
CA LYS A 4 25.53 37.64 -35.82
C LYS A 4 25.50 36.10 -35.78
N ASP A 5 26.22 35.42 -36.66
CA ASP A 5 26.08 33.95 -36.83
C ASP A 5 26.79 33.12 -35.74
N THR A 6 27.88 33.64 -35.17
CA THR A 6 28.69 32.92 -34.16
C THR A 6 27.99 32.83 -32.80
N LYS A 7 27.27 33.88 -32.39
CA LYS A 7 26.59 33.94 -31.09
C LYS A 7 25.37 33.01 -31.05
N THR A 8 24.66 32.91 -32.17
CA THR A 8 23.51 32.00 -32.35
C THR A 8 23.95 30.54 -32.34
N SER A 9 25.08 30.21 -32.98
CA SER A 9 25.66 28.86 -32.93
C SER A 9 26.14 28.48 -31.52
N GLN A 10 26.66 29.43 -30.74
CA GLN A 10 27.08 29.18 -29.36
C GLN A 10 25.88 28.94 -28.43
N ALA A 11 24.79 29.70 -28.62
CA ALA A 11 23.55 29.50 -27.88
C ALA A 11 22.89 28.15 -28.22
N LEU A 12 22.86 27.75 -29.50
CA LEU A 12 22.33 26.44 -29.90
C LEU A 12 23.13 25.27 -29.32
N ARG A 13 24.46 25.39 -29.28
CA ARG A 13 25.33 24.37 -28.66
C ARG A 13 25.10 24.26 -27.15
N GLY A 14 24.93 25.39 -26.47
CA GLY A 14 24.58 25.40 -25.03
C GLY A 14 23.24 24.74 -24.75
N LEU A 15 22.23 25.03 -25.57
CA LEU A 15 20.91 24.39 -25.47
C LEU A 15 20.99 22.88 -25.73
N ALA A 16 21.70 22.46 -26.78
CA ALA A 16 21.86 21.04 -27.11
C ALA A 16 22.59 20.27 -25.99
N LEU A 17 23.61 20.86 -25.37
CA LEU A 17 24.29 20.28 -24.20
C LEU A 17 23.37 20.20 -22.99
N GLY A 18 22.56 21.24 -22.75
CA GLY A 18 21.55 21.24 -21.69
C GLY A 18 20.52 20.12 -21.86
N VAL A 19 19.99 19.95 -23.07
CA VAL A 19 19.03 18.88 -23.40
C VAL A 19 19.68 17.48 -23.28
N ALA A 20 20.93 17.32 -23.71
CA ALA A 20 21.65 16.06 -23.58
C ALA A 20 21.87 15.67 -22.10
N LEU A 21 22.19 16.63 -21.22
CA LEU A 21 22.34 16.39 -19.79
C LEU A 21 21.00 16.02 -19.12
N LEU A 22 19.89 16.62 -19.53
CA LEU A 22 18.55 16.23 -19.06
C LEU A 22 18.15 14.82 -19.53
N GLY A 23 18.54 14.42 -20.74
CA GLY A 23 18.34 13.06 -21.24
C GLY A 23 19.09 12.00 -20.41
N LEU A 24 20.29 12.33 -19.93
CA LEU A 24 21.07 11.45 -19.05
C LEU A 24 20.49 11.36 -17.63
N ALA A 25 19.86 12.43 -17.13
CA ALA A 25 19.17 12.42 -15.84
C ALA A 25 17.94 11.49 -15.81
N GLY A 26 17.39 11.12 -16.98
CA GLY A 26 16.34 10.11 -17.11
C GLY A 26 16.84 8.66 -17.02
N CYS A 27 18.16 8.44 -17.11
CA CYS A 27 18.78 7.13 -16.89
C CYS A 27 18.97 6.90 -15.38
N TYR A 28 17.86 6.87 -14.64
CA TYR A 28 17.89 6.49 -13.23
C TYR A 28 17.84 4.96 -13.16
N PRO A 29 18.76 4.30 -12.42
CA PRO A 29 18.67 2.86 -12.22
C PRO A 29 17.33 2.51 -11.56
N PRO A 30 16.76 1.32 -11.83
CA PRO A 30 15.51 0.91 -11.21
C PRO A 30 15.65 1.06 -9.68
N SER A 31 14.69 1.76 -9.08
CA SER A 31 14.68 1.93 -7.63
C SER A 31 14.51 0.57 -6.95
N ALA A 32 14.91 0.45 -5.68
CA ALA A 32 14.70 -0.78 -4.91
C ALA A 32 13.24 -1.24 -4.91
N LEU A 33 12.28 -0.29 -4.99
CA LEU A 33 10.85 -0.58 -5.12
C LEU A 33 10.53 -1.23 -6.47
N GLU A 34 11.05 -0.67 -7.56
CA GLU A 34 10.82 -1.21 -8.92
C GLU A 34 11.43 -2.60 -9.10
N MET A 35 12.58 -2.84 -8.47
CA MET A 35 13.24 -4.15 -8.51
C MET A 35 12.44 -5.26 -7.82
N ASP A 36 11.70 -4.93 -6.74
CA ASP A 36 10.97 -5.92 -5.94
C ASP A 36 9.44 -5.86 -6.10
N TYR A 37 8.93 -4.95 -6.93
CA TYR A 37 7.49 -4.73 -7.13
C TYR A 37 6.72 -6.04 -7.39
N GLY A 38 7.26 -6.91 -8.25
CA GLY A 38 6.62 -8.18 -8.57
C GLY A 38 6.49 -9.13 -7.37
N ASN A 39 7.47 -9.14 -6.46
CA ASN A 39 7.38 -9.94 -5.25
C ASN A 39 6.48 -9.28 -4.21
N ALA A 40 6.52 -7.95 -4.09
CA ALA A 40 5.62 -7.19 -3.22
C ALA A 40 4.15 -7.43 -3.59
N VAL A 41 3.81 -7.47 -4.89
CA VAL A 41 2.45 -7.80 -5.36
C VAL A 41 2.09 -9.24 -5.02
N ARG A 42 2.97 -10.21 -5.35
CA ARG A 42 2.71 -11.63 -5.05
C ARG A 42 2.55 -11.89 -3.55
N ASN A 43 3.35 -11.25 -2.72
CA ASN A 43 3.25 -11.34 -1.27
C ASN A 43 1.94 -10.74 -0.77
N ASN A 44 1.55 -9.56 -1.24
CA ASN A 44 0.26 -8.97 -0.86
C ASN A 44 -0.92 -9.87 -1.24
N VAL A 45 -0.91 -10.43 -2.45
CA VAL A 45 -1.93 -11.40 -2.88
C VAL A 45 -1.90 -12.65 -2.00
N ALA A 46 -0.72 -13.20 -1.68
CA ALA A 46 -0.60 -14.38 -0.82
C ALA A 46 -1.11 -14.12 0.61
N GLN A 47 -0.98 -12.90 1.14
CA GLN A 47 -1.55 -12.53 2.44
C GLN A 47 -3.08 -12.39 2.40
N GLN A 48 -3.65 -12.02 1.25
CA GLN A 48 -5.10 -11.88 1.08
C GLN A 48 -5.78 -13.22 0.75
N VAL A 49 -5.06 -14.18 0.18
CA VAL A 49 -5.60 -15.48 -0.21
C VAL A 49 -5.47 -16.45 0.96
N VAL A 50 -6.59 -16.68 1.66
CA VAL A 50 -6.69 -17.62 2.79
C VAL A 50 -6.24 -19.04 2.42
N ASN A 51 -6.48 -19.47 1.17
CA ASN A 51 -6.04 -20.77 0.68
C ASN A 51 -5.57 -20.69 -0.80
N PRO A 52 -4.27 -20.52 -1.05
CA PRO A 52 -3.71 -20.43 -2.41
C PRO A 52 -3.92 -21.70 -3.25
N ARG A 53 -4.15 -22.85 -2.59
CA ARG A 53 -4.38 -24.13 -3.26
C ARG A 53 -5.86 -24.41 -3.54
N ALA A 54 -6.77 -23.50 -3.21
CA ALA A 54 -8.21 -23.69 -3.40
C ALA A 54 -8.59 -23.99 -4.86
N GLY A 55 -7.88 -23.41 -5.84
CA GLY A 55 -8.13 -23.67 -7.27
C GLY A 55 -7.78 -25.10 -7.74
N PHE A 56 -6.98 -25.86 -6.98
CA PHE A 56 -6.69 -27.26 -7.27
C PHE A 56 -7.70 -28.22 -6.63
N ASN A 57 -8.58 -27.72 -5.77
CA ASN A 57 -9.61 -28.53 -5.13
C ASN A 57 -10.88 -28.49 -5.98
N PRO A 58 -11.38 -29.64 -6.51
CA PRO A 58 -12.60 -29.66 -7.31
C PRO A 58 -13.87 -29.43 -6.47
N LYS A 59 -13.78 -29.41 -5.13
CA LYS A 59 -14.92 -29.10 -4.28
C LYS A 59 -15.30 -27.63 -4.41
N PRO A 60 -16.58 -27.31 -4.65
CA PRO A 60 -17.05 -25.92 -4.63
C PRO A 60 -16.73 -25.23 -3.31
N ALA A 61 -16.48 -23.94 -3.35
CA ALA A 61 -16.41 -23.12 -2.15
C ALA A 61 -17.79 -23.10 -1.49
N VAL A 62 -17.90 -23.77 -0.34
CA VAL A 62 -19.09 -23.71 0.50
C VAL A 62 -18.91 -22.55 1.49
N GLY A 63 -19.96 -21.75 1.69
CA GLY A 63 -19.95 -20.64 2.65
C GLY A 63 -19.82 -21.12 4.10
N LEU A 64 -19.99 -20.20 5.04
CA LEU A 64 -20.03 -20.55 6.46
C LEU A 64 -21.21 -21.50 6.76
N PRO A 65 -21.03 -22.52 7.61
CA PRO A 65 -22.14 -23.32 8.08
C PRO A 65 -23.12 -22.43 8.88
N PRO A 66 -24.43 -22.75 8.93
CA PRO A 66 -25.45 -21.88 9.51
C PRO A 66 -25.13 -21.37 10.93
N GLN A 67 -24.58 -22.24 11.79
CA GLN A 67 -24.23 -21.90 13.16
C GLN A 67 -23.04 -20.92 13.23
N ALA A 68 -22.06 -21.07 12.34
CA ALA A 68 -20.93 -20.14 12.26
C ALA A 68 -21.37 -18.79 11.69
N ALA A 69 -22.27 -18.79 10.70
CA ALA A 69 -22.86 -17.58 10.16
C ALA A 69 -23.64 -16.81 11.23
N GLU A 70 -24.49 -17.49 12.02
CA GLU A 70 -25.23 -16.88 13.12
C GLU A 70 -24.30 -16.27 14.18
N GLY A 71 -23.27 -17.01 14.60
CA GLY A 71 -22.28 -16.52 15.56
C GLY A 71 -21.50 -15.30 15.07
N GLU A 72 -21.17 -15.25 13.78
CA GLU A 72 -20.48 -14.09 13.19
C GLU A 72 -21.41 -12.87 13.09
N MET A 73 -22.67 -13.07 12.71
CA MET A 73 -23.67 -12.00 12.68
C MET A 73 -23.96 -11.45 14.08
N ASP A 74 -24.03 -12.32 15.11
CA ASP A 74 -24.21 -11.89 16.50
C ASP A 74 -23.01 -11.05 16.99
N LYS A 75 -21.77 -11.46 16.68
CA LYS A 75 -20.58 -10.66 16.97
C LYS A 75 -20.61 -9.30 16.28
N TYR A 76 -20.91 -9.28 14.98
CA TYR A 76 -21.06 -8.04 14.21
C TYR A 76 -22.11 -7.13 14.83
N ASN A 77 -23.27 -7.66 15.22
CA ASN A 77 -24.30 -6.87 15.89
C ASN A 77 -23.87 -6.33 17.25
N LYS A 78 -22.99 -7.02 17.98
CA LYS A 78 -22.44 -6.56 19.25
C LYS A 78 -21.48 -5.39 19.10
N THR A 79 -20.77 -5.25 17.98
CA THR A 79 -19.84 -4.12 17.79
C THR A 79 -20.55 -2.76 17.69
N PHE A 80 -21.85 -2.77 17.37
CA PHE A 80 -22.69 -1.56 17.35
C PHE A 80 -23.38 -1.27 18.70
N LYS A 81 -23.31 -2.19 19.66
CA LYS A 81 -23.81 -1.95 21.01
C LYS A 81 -22.67 -1.30 21.80
N GLU A 82 -22.94 -0.18 22.45
CA GLU A 82 -21.97 0.43 23.36
C GLU A 82 -21.56 -0.60 24.41
N GLU A 83 -20.27 -0.90 24.51
CA GLU A 83 -19.79 -1.69 25.64
C GLU A 83 -20.10 -0.90 26.93
N PRO A 84 -20.68 -1.53 27.97
CA PRO A 84 -20.86 -0.86 29.23
C PRO A 84 -19.47 -0.47 29.74
N LYS A 85 -19.15 0.83 29.69
CA LYS A 85 -17.91 1.37 30.24
C LYS A 85 -17.74 0.81 31.66
N PRO A 86 -16.60 0.18 32.00
CA PRO A 86 -16.35 -0.27 33.36
C PRO A 86 -16.02 0.95 34.25
N MET A 87 -17.00 1.86 34.40
CA MET A 87 -16.90 3.06 35.23
C MET A 87 -16.69 2.69 36.72
N GLY A 88 -16.98 1.45 37.12
CA GLY A 88 -16.75 0.98 38.49
C GLY A 88 -15.29 0.66 38.83
N LYS A 89 -14.55 -0.03 37.94
CA LYS A 89 -13.20 -0.53 38.28
C LYS A 89 -12.10 0.53 38.14
N GLN A 90 -12.29 1.48 37.21
CA GLN A 90 -11.35 2.58 37.02
C GLN A 90 -11.42 3.61 38.17
N LEU A 91 -12.59 3.83 38.77
CA LEU A 91 -12.75 4.74 39.90
C LEU A 91 -12.06 4.21 41.18
N GLU A 92 -12.18 2.90 41.45
CA GLU A 92 -11.55 2.27 42.63
C GLU A 92 -10.03 2.26 42.58
N THR A 93 -9.45 2.17 41.37
CA THR A 93 -8.00 2.19 41.20
C THR A 93 -7.43 3.59 41.39
N GLN A 94 -8.17 4.62 40.96
CA GLN A 94 -7.79 6.03 41.12
C GLN A 94 -7.94 6.53 42.58
N MET A 95 -8.95 6.05 43.31
CA MET A 95 -9.15 6.44 44.72
C MET A 95 -8.14 5.81 45.69
N LYS A 96 -7.51 4.68 45.36
CA LYS A 96 -6.47 4.04 46.19
C LYS A 96 -5.06 4.63 46.01
N SER A 97 -4.89 5.54 45.05
CA SER A 97 -3.60 6.19 44.76
C SER A 97 -3.47 7.59 45.39
N GLN A 98 -4.43 8.02 46.21
CA GLN A 98 -4.40 9.29 46.96
C GLN A 98 -4.30 9.06 48.46
#